data_AF-A0A961FPT3-F1
#
_entry.id   AF-A0A961FPT3-F1
#
_cell.length_a   1.000
_cell.length_b   1.000
_cell.length_c   1.000
_cell.angle_alpha   90.00
_cell.angle_beta   90.00
_cell.angle_gamma   90.00
#
_symmetry.space_group_name_H-M   'P 1'
#
loop_
_entity.id
_entity.type
_entity.pdbx_description
1 polymer ?
#
loop_
_entity_poly.entity_id
_entity_poly.type
_entity_poly.pdbx_seq_one_letter_code
_entity_poly.pdbx_strand_id
1 'polypeptide(L)' 'MNPTPEENHHDRVINERGYRQDYYPPVPTRFTRFMRNNLIWQLIRFAIINLKMIRLVRKSHH' A
#
# COMPACT_ATOMS: atom_id res chain seq x y z
N MET A 1 -32.35 -7.34 -20.97
CA MET A 1 -31.75 -7.60 -22.29
C MET A 1 -30.55 -8.50 -22.04
N ASN A 2 -30.54 -9.73 -22.53
CA ASN A 2 -29.37 -10.60 -22.38
C ASN A 2 -28.32 -10.20 -23.43
N PRO A 3 -27.03 -10.06 -23.05
CA PRO A 3 -25.98 -9.66 -23.98
C PRO A 3 -25.81 -10.70 -25.09
N THR A 4 -25.53 -10.24 -26.32
CA THR A 4 -25.39 -11.10 -27.49
C THR A 4 -24.10 -11.93 -27.40
N PRO A 5 -24.02 -13.11 -28.04
CA PRO A 5 -22.86 -14.01 -27.92
C PRO A 5 -21.52 -13.34 -28.25
N GLU A 6 -21.54 -12.37 -29.17
CA GLU A 6 -20.37 -11.61 -29.64
C GLU A 6 -19.77 -10.70 -28.53
N GLU A 7 -20.61 -10.11 -27.67
CA GLU A 7 -20.18 -9.23 -26.56
C GLU A 7 -19.44 -10.04 -25.47
N ASN A 8 -19.97 -11.23 -25.17
CA ASN A 8 -19.46 -12.13 -24.13
C ASN A 8 -18.03 -12.63 -24.39
N HIS A 9 -17.62 -12.76 -25.65
CA HIS A 9 -16.28 -13.23 -26.00
C HIS A 9 -15.23 -12.13 -25.84
N HIS A 10 -15.57 -10.89 -26.20
CA HIS A 10 -14.66 -9.78 -26.06
C HIS A 10 -14.38 -9.51 -24.57
N ASP A 11 -15.42 -9.52 -23.73
CA ASP A 11 -15.32 -9.27 -22.29
C ASP A 11 -14.46 -10.27 -21.52
N ARG A 12 -14.52 -11.56 -21.88
CA ARG A 12 -13.68 -12.60 -21.26
C ARG A 12 -12.20 -12.37 -21.55
N VAL A 13 -11.87 -11.98 -22.78
CA VAL A 13 -10.51 -11.79 -23.24
C VAL A 13 -9.84 -10.54 -22.63
N ILE A 14 -10.60 -9.50 -22.28
CA ILE A 14 -10.09 -8.32 -21.56
C ILE A 14 -9.87 -8.64 -20.07
N ASN A 15 -10.80 -9.38 -19.46
CA ASN A 15 -10.72 -9.74 -18.04
C ASN A 15 -9.54 -10.68 -17.74
N GLU A 16 -9.21 -11.62 -18.64
CA GLU A 16 -8.05 -12.51 -18.49
C GLU A 16 -6.69 -11.82 -18.66
N ARG A 17 -6.61 -10.69 -19.39
CA ARG A 17 -5.34 -9.98 -19.61
C ARG A 17 -5.00 -8.96 -18.53
N GLY A 18 -6.00 -8.43 -17.82
CA GLY A 18 -5.81 -7.42 -16.76
C GLY A 18 -5.20 -7.95 -15.46
N TYR A 19 -5.22 -9.28 -15.25
CA TYR A 19 -4.66 -9.94 -14.07
C TYR A 19 -3.35 -10.68 -14.35
N ARG A 20 -2.63 -10.36 -15.45
CA ARG A 20 -1.28 -10.90 -15.70
C ARG A 20 -0.29 -10.36 -14.66
N GLN A 21 -0.24 -11.04 -13.52
CA GLN A 21 0.85 -11.92 -13.09
C GLN A 21 2.29 -11.40 -13.10
N ASP A 22 2.55 -10.10 -13.26
CA ASP A 22 3.91 -9.56 -13.14
C ASP A 22 4.13 -8.77 -11.84
N TYR A 23 3.10 -8.67 -10.99
CA TYR A 23 3.23 -8.04 -9.67
C TYR A 23 3.76 -9.04 -8.64
N TYR A 24 5.07 -9.26 -8.63
CA TYR A 24 5.74 -9.85 -7.48
C TYR A 24 5.94 -8.71 -6.46
N PRO A 25 5.14 -8.59 -5.39
CA PRO A 25 5.42 -7.60 -4.38
C PRO A 25 6.83 -7.91 -3.84
N PRO A 26 7.73 -6.92 -3.78
CA PRO A 26 9.05 -7.13 -3.21
C PRO A 26 8.85 -7.62 -1.78
N VAL A 27 9.08 -8.92 -1.58
CA VAL A 27 8.92 -9.55 -0.28
C VAL A 27 9.85 -8.81 0.68
N PRO A 28 9.33 -8.31 1.82
CA PRO A 28 10.11 -7.48 2.71
C PRO A 28 11.35 -8.25 3.15
N THR A 29 12.50 -7.73 2.73
CA THR A 29 13.82 -8.27 3.05
C THR A 29 13.94 -8.45 4.56
N ARG A 30 14.78 -9.39 5.02
CA ARG A 30 14.96 -9.67 6.47
C ARG A 30 15.24 -8.39 7.28
N PHE A 31 15.92 -7.43 6.67
CA PHE A 31 16.15 -6.09 7.21
C PHE A 31 14.87 -5.28 7.48
N THR A 32 13.93 -5.23 6.53
CA THR A 32 12.63 -4.55 6.68
C THR A 32 11.79 -5.19 7.79
N ARG A 33 11.88 -6.52 7.95
CA ARG A 33 11.22 -7.25 9.05
C ARG A 33 11.89 -6.99 10.41
N PHE A 34 13.22 -6.90 10.48
CA PHE A 34 13.94 -6.59 11.70
C PHE A 34 13.64 -5.17 12.20
N MET A 35 13.63 -4.17 11.30
CA MET A 35 13.20 -2.81 11.62
C MET A 35 11.74 -2.76 12.10
N ARG A 36 10.91 -3.72 11.71
CA ARG A 36 9.51 -3.79 12.14
C ARG A 36 9.34 -4.42 13.53
N ASN A 37 10.28 -5.24 14.01
CA ASN A 37 10.19 -5.94 15.30
C ASN A 37 10.93 -5.25 16.45
N ASN A 38 11.78 -4.26 16.15
CA ASN A 38 12.56 -3.58 17.17
C ASN A 38 11.70 -2.57 17.96
N LEU A 39 11.37 -2.91 19.20
CA LEU A 39 10.52 -2.11 20.09
C LEU A 39 11.10 -0.70 20.35
N ILE A 40 12.42 -0.60 20.51
CA ILE A 40 13.12 0.68 20.70
C ILE A 40 12.95 1.57 19.46
N TRP A 41 13.13 0.99 18.27
CA TRP A 41 12.95 1.72 17.00
C TRP A 41 11.49 2.09 16.73
N GLN A 42 10.53 1.26 17.13
CA GLN A 42 9.11 1.60 17.09
C GLN A 42 8.80 2.80 17.98
N LEU A 43 9.34 2.85 19.21
CA LEU A 43 9.15 3.99 20.12
C LEU A 43 9.77 5.28 19.57
N ILE A 44 10.95 5.21 18.97
CA ILE A 44 11.59 6.37 18.33
C ILE A 44 10.73 6.91 17.17
N ARG A 45 10.25 6.05 16.26
CA ARG A 45 9.34 6.49 15.18
C ARG A 45 8.03 7.06 15.73
N PHE A 46 7.47 6.43 16.75
CA PHE A 46 6.26 6.92 17.41
C PHE A 46 6.50 8.33 17.97
N ALA A 47 7.58 8.54 18.71
CA ALA A 47 7.94 9.84 19.24
C ALA A 47 8.10 10.89 18.13
N ILE A 48 8.84 10.58 17.05
CA ILE A 48 9.07 11.50 15.92
C ILE A 48 7.74 11.95 15.26
N ILE A 49 6.83 11.01 15.00
CA ILE A 49 5.53 11.33 14.37
C ILE A 49 4.70 12.23 15.30
N ASN A 50 4.57 11.86 16.57
CA ASN A 50 3.82 12.65 17.55
C ASN A 50 4.39 14.06 17.72
N LEU A 51 5.73 14.17 17.83
CA LEU A 51 6.44 15.47 17.90
C LEU A 51 6.23 16.31 16.64
N LYS A 52 6.25 15.70 15.45
CA LYS A 52 6.05 16.41 14.19
C LYS A 52 4.63 16.96 14.06
N MET A 53 3.62 16.19 14.46
CA MET A 53 2.22 16.63 14.48
C MET A 53 2.02 17.78 15.47
N ILE A 54 2.54 17.67 16.70
CA ILE A 54 2.48 18.75 17.69
C ILE A 54 3.18 20.01 17.17
N ARG A 55 4.36 19.86 16.56
CA ARG A 55 5.11 21.00 15.98
C ARG A 55 4.35 21.68 14.84
N LEU A 56 3.68 20.91 13.99
CA LEU A 56 2.87 21.42 12.88
C LEU A 56 1.67 22.20 13.40
N VAL A 57 0.90 21.62 14.32
CA VAL A 57 -0.25 22.28 14.95
C VAL A 57 0.18 23.55 15.68
N ARG A 58 1.28 23.50 16.44
CA ARG A 58 1.81 24.68 17.15
C ARG A 58 2.23 25.81 16.21
N LYS A 59 2.75 25.48 15.02
CA LYS A 59 3.11 26.47 13.99
C LYS A 59 1.90 27.06 13.26
N SER A 60 0.79 26.33 13.18
CA SER A 60 -0.42 26.78 12.48
C SER A 60 -1.29 27.71 13.33
N HIS A 61 -1.06 27.76 14.66
CA HIS A 61 -1.86 28.53 15.61
C HIS A 61 -1.25 29.91 15.96
N HIS A 62 -0.17 30.32 15.30
CA HIS A 62 0.39 31.67 15.27
C HIS A 62 0.47 32.13 13.81
#